data_AF-A0A4R1FVH5-F1
#
_entry.id   AF-A0A4R1FVH5-F1
#
_cell.length_a   1.000
_cell.length_b   1.000
_cell.length_c   1.000
_cell.angle_alpha   90.00
_cell.angle_beta   90.00
_cell.angle_gamma   90.00
#
_symmetry.space_group_name_H-M   'P 1'
#
loop_
_entity.id
_entity.type
_entity.pdbx_description
1 polymer ?
#
loop_
_entity_poly.entity_id
_entity_poly.type
_entity_poly.pdbx_seq_one_letter_code
_entity_poly.pdbx_strand_id
1 'polypeptide(L)'
;MEKYVNLLCFEVKSEIKTENPDQLAPYFLYIGDDAGYKVEKKADNLLCITRVLVFPEGKEDVELARVKERRLIERKMHHDKLVGEVVNVDITLINTIPFPIEELSPRSPVYFQHYFGDDNDE
;
A
#
# COMPACT_ATOMS: atom_id res chain seq x y z
N MET A 1 22.21 4.47 26.71
CA MET A 1 20.98 5.05 26.13
C MET A 1 20.61 4.15 24.97
N GLU A 2 19.50 3.42 25.10
CA GLU A 2 18.90 2.70 23.97
C GLU A 2 18.50 3.73 22.92
N LYS A 3 18.87 3.49 21.66
CA LYS A 3 18.49 4.36 20.55
C LYS A 3 17.16 3.87 20.00
N TYR A 4 16.19 4.76 19.97
CA TYR A 4 14.86 4.53 19.40
C TYR A 4 14.72 5.30 18.08
N VAL A 5 13.88 4.78 17.20
CA VAL A 5 13.33 5.52 16.06
C VAL A 5 11.82 5.43 16.10
N ASN A 6 11.14 6.45 15.60
CA ASN A 6 9.70 6.40 15.43
C ASN A 6 9.37 5.58 14.18
N LEU A 7 8.48 4.59 14.31
CA LEU A 7 7.81 3.94 13.19
C LEU A 7 6.50 4.68 12.91
N LEU A 8 6.41 5.28 11.73
CA LEU A 8 5.26 5.97 11.19
C LEU A 8 4.34 4.97 10.50
N CYS A 9 3.11 4.80 10.97
CA CYS A 9 2.11 3.95 10.36
C CYS A 9 1.19 4.80 9.47
N PHE A 10 1.18 4.54 8.18
CA PHE A 10 0.33 5.20 7.21
C PHE A 10 -0.78 4.27 6.73
N GLU A 11 -2.02 4.74 6.75
CA GLU A 11 -3.12 4.11 6.05
C GLU A 11 -3.11 4.60 4.60
N VAL A 12 -3.09 3.64 3.67
CA VAL A 12 -3.16 3.87 2.23
C VAL A 12 -4.54 3.44 1.75
N LYS A 13 -5.28 4.36 1.14
CA LYS A 13 -6.61 4.14 0.56
C LYS A 13 -6.56 4.39 -0.92
N SER A 14 -6.90 3.38 -1.71
CA SER A 14 -6.95 3.49 -3.16
C SER A 14 -8.37 3.25 -3.65
N GLU A 15 -8.87 4.18 -4.46
CA GLU A 15 -10.21 4.14 -5.02
C GLU A 15 -10.16 3.73 -6.49
N ILE A 16 -10.96 2.73 -6.83
CA ILE A 16 -11.00 2.13 -8.15
C ILE A 16 -12.42 2.20 -8.67
N LYS A 17 -12.58 2.93 -9.78
CA LYS A 17 -13.84 3.01 -10.49
C LYS A 17 -13.97 1.82 -11.44
N THR A 18 -15.05 1.07 -11.36
CA THR A 18 -15.31 -0.10 -12.22
C THR A 18 -16.81 -0.33 -12.34
N GLU A 19 -17.25 -0.95 -13.43
CA GLU A 19 -18.67 -1.30 -13.61
C GLU A 19 -19.10 -2.49 -12.74
N ASN A 20 -18.16 -3.32 -12.28
CA ASN A 20 -18.45 -4.51 -11.48
C ASN A 20 -17.53 -4.62 -10.24
N PRO A 21 -17.69 -3.77 -9.20
CA PRO A 21 -16.86 -3.81 -8.00
C PRO A 21 -16.83 -5.16 -7.31
N ASP A 22 -17.96 -5.87 -7.32
CA ASP A 22 -18.12 -7.19 -6.66
C ASP A 22 -17.28 -8.29 -7.34
N GLN A 23 -17.05 -8.19 -8.66
CA GLN A 23 -16.16 -9.08 -9.38
C GLN A 23 -14.69 -8.74 -9.17
N LEU A 24 -14.39 -7.45 -8.95
CA LEU A 24 -13.04 -6.94 -8.79
C LEU A 24 -12.49 -7.19 -7.38
N ALA A 25 -13.35 -7.11 -6.36
CA ALA A 25 -12.96 -7.21 -4.96
C ALA A 25 -12.11 -8.44 -4.59
N PRO A 26 -12.42 -9.67 -5.04
CA PRO A 26 -11.65 -10.87 -4.69
C PRO A 26 -10.19 -10.82 -5.16
N TYR A 27 -9.90 -10.11 -6.25
CA TYR A 27 -8.55 -10.00 -6.79
C TYR A 27 -7.64 -9.20 -5.85
N PHE A 28 -8.19 -8.26 -5.10
CA PHE A 28 -7.43 -7.37 -4.23
C PHE A 28 -7.36 -7.82 -2.77
N LEU A 29 -8.02 -8.93 -2.41
CA LEU A 29 -7.84 -9.55 -1.09
C LEU A 29 -6.43 -10.14 -0.90
N TYR A 30 -5.69 -10.38 -1.99
CA TYR A 30 -4.38 -11.02 -1.99
C TYR A 30 -3.36 -10.30 -2.90
N ILE A 31 -3.29 -8.96 -2.89
CA ILE A 31 -2.21 -8.26 -3.60
C ILE A 31 -0.89 -8.52 -2.87
N GLY A 32 -0.07 -9.42 -3.42
CA GLY A 32 1.22 -9.83 -2.85
C GLY A 32 1.08 -11.00 -1.85
N ASP A 33 2.22 -11.55 -1.43
CA ASP A 33 2.29 -12.65 -0.44
C ASP A 33 1.85 -12.21 0.98
N ASP A 34 1.52 -10.93 1.17
CA ASP A 34 1.18 -10.34 2.46
C ASP A 34 -0.32 -10.06 2.59
N ALA A 35 -0.95 -10.76 3.54
CA ALA A 35 -2.29 -10.44 4.02
C ALA A 35 -2.30 -9.02 4.63
N GLY A 36 -3.11 -8.11 4.08
CA GLY A 36 -3.18 -6.74 4.61
C GLY A 36 -4.20 -5.81 3.95
N TYR A 37 -4.74 -6.17 2.79
CA TYR A 37 -5.74 -5.36 2.12
C TYR A 37 -7.13 -5.59 2.70
N LYS A 38 -7.78 -4.50 3.10
CA LYS A 38 -9.23 -4.44 3.31
C LYS A 38 -9.88 -3.92 2.04
N VAL A 39 -10.93 -4.58 1.60
CA VAL A 39 -11.64 -4.22 0.37
C VAL A 39 -13.10 -3.91 0.72
N GLU A 40 -13.58 -2.73 0.31
CA GLU A 40 -14.91 -2.24 0.60
C GLU A 40 -15.55 -1.62 -0.65
N LYS A 41 -16.78 -2.02 -0.97
CA LYS A 41 -17.58 -1.36 -2.01
C LYS A 41 -18.18 -0.07 -1.43
N LYS A 42 -17.74 1.08 -1.95
CA LYS A 42 -18.23 2.41 -1.51
C LYS A 42 -19.46 2.87 -2.27
N ALA A 43 -19.58 2.46 -3.52
CA ALA A 43 -20.73 2.75 -4.39
C ALA A 43 -20.90 1.66 -5.44
N ASP A 44 -21.96 1.73 -6.25
CA ASP A 44 -22.25 0.76 -7.30
C ASP A 44 -21.11 0.59 -8.31
N ASN A 45 -20.31 1.64 -8.51
CA ASN A 45 -19.19 1.67 -9.44
C ASN A 45 -17.84 2.02 -8.78
N LEU A 46 -17.73 1.94 -7.44
CA LEU A 46 -16.54 2.37 -6.71
C LEU A 46 -16.13 1.33 -5.67
N LEU A 47 -14.91 0.83 -5.84
CA LEU A 47 -14.23 -0.05 -4.91
C LEU A 47 -13.13 0.72 -4.17
N CYS A 48 -13.09 0.60 -2.85
CA CYS A 48 -12.02 1.15 -2.03
C CYS A 48 -11.18 0.00 -1.49
N ILE A 49 -9.87 0.07 -1.68
CA ILE A 49 -8.91 -0.86 -1.08
C ILE A 49 -8.05 -0.10 -0.08
N THR A 50 -7.84 -0.67 1.09
CA THR A 50 -7.12 -0.03 2.20
C THR A 50 -6.05 -0.96 2.75
N ARG A 51 -4.87 -0.43 3.05
CA ARG A 51 -3.81 -1.16 3.78
C ARG A 51 -3.00 -0.23 4.67
N VAL A 52 -2.19 -0.82 5.55
CA VAL A 52 -1.27 -0.06 6.42
C VAL A 52 0.16 -0.29 5.96
N LEU A 53 0.88 0.80 5.73
CA LEU A 53 2.31 0.84 5.53
C LEU A 53 2.99 1.36 6.79
N VAL A 54 4.19 0.88 7.09
CA VAL A 54 4.97 1.36 8.24
C VAL A 54 6.35 1.77 7.74
N PHE A 55 6.84 2.93 8.16
CA PHE A 55 8.16 3.46 7.78
C PHE A 55 8.88 3.97 9.01
N PRO A 56 10.21 3.84 9.13
CA PRO A 56 10.93 4.63 10.11
C PRO A 56 10.86 6.11 9.71
N GLU A 57 10.75 6.97 10.71
CA GLU A 57 10.83 8.41 10.55
C GLU A 57 12.14 8.84 9.86
N GLY A 58 12.02 9.77 8.90
CA GLY A 58 13.11 10.26 8.06
C GLY A 58 13.40 9.45 6.81
N LYS A 59 12.60 8.40 6.51
CA LYS A 59 12.70 7.62 5.26
C LYS A 59 11.40 7.56 4.47
N GLU A 60 10.36 8.26 4.92
CA GLU A 60 9.09 8.37 4.23
C GLU A 60 9.21 9.25 2.98
N ASP A 61 8.65 8.75 1.88
CA ASP A 61 8.34 9.56 0.69
C ASP A 61 6.91 9.25 0.29
N VAL A 62 5.99 10.06 0.82
CA VAL A 62 4.54 9.86 0.66
C VAL A 62 4.12 10.03 -0.80
N GLU A 63 4.76 10.94 -1.53
CA GLU A 63 4.45 11.17 -2.95
C GLU A 63 4.88 9.97 -3.79
N LEU A 64 6.10 9.48 -3.59
CA LEU A 64 6.58 8.30 -4.29
C LEU A 64 5.79 7.04 -3.88
N ALA A 65 5.38 6.94 -2.62
CA ALA A 65 4.48 5.87 -2.18
C ALA A 65 3.12 5.95 -2.90
N ARG A 66 2.54 7.14 -3.07
CA ARG A 66 1.29 7.31 -3.80
C ARG A 66 1.40 6.80 -5.25
N VAL A 67 2.49 7.17 -5.94
CA VAL A 67 2.75 6.73 -7.32
C VAL A 67 2.91 5.21 -7.40
N LYS A 68 3.63 4.62 -6.45
CA LYS A 68 3.90 3.18 -6.45
C LYS A 68 2.68 2.35 -6.09
N GLU A 69 1.83 2.80 -5.18
CA GLU A 69 0.56 2.14 -4.89
C GLU A 69 -0.34 2.11 -6.12
N ARG A 70 -0.48 3.25 -6.79
CA ARG A 70 -1.22 3.34 -8.05
C ARG A 70 -0.68 2.34 -9.08
N ARG A 71 0.63 2.34 -9.32
CA ARG A 71 1.29 1.41 -10.27
C ARG A 71 1.10 -0.05 -9.88
N LEU A 72 1.17 -0.39 -8.59
CA LEU A 72 0.96 -1.75 -8.10
C LEU A 72 -0.45 -2.25 -8.46
N ILE A 73 -1.47 -1.42 -8.19
CA ILE A 73 -2.86 -1.73 -8.50
C ILE A 73 -3.08 -1.82 -10.01
N GLU A 74 -2.60 -0.83 -10.77
CA GLU A 74 -2.72 -0.80 -12.24
C GLU A 74 -2.02 -2.00 -12.89
N ARG A 75 -0.81 -2.37 -12.44
CA ARG A 75 -0.09 -3.57 -12.91
C ARG A 75 -0.89 -4.84 -12.65
N LYS A 76 -1.47 -4.97 -11.45
CA LYS A 76 -2.30 -6.12 -11.11
C LYS A 76 -3.57 -6.19 -11.95
N MET A 77 -4.25 -5.06 -12.14
CA MET A 77 -5.43 -4.99 -13.01
C MET A 77 -5.09 -5.37 -14.45
N HIS A 78 -3.96 -4.88 -14.97
CA HIS A 78 -3.49 -5.26 -16.30
C HIS A 78 -3.16 -6.75 -16.41
N HIS A 79 -2.39 -7.30 -15.46
CA HIS A 79 -2.02 -8.72 -15.42
C HIS A 79 -3.25 -9.64 -15.37
N ASP A 80 -4.21 -9.31 -14.50
CA ASP A 80 -5.42 -10.11 -14.26
C ASP A 80 -6.56 -9.76 -15.25
N LYS A 81 -6.30 -8.88 -16.23
CA LYS A 81 -7.26 -8.41 -17.25
C LYS A 81 -8.54 -7.81 -16.65
N LEU A 82 -8.39 -7.08 -15.56
CA LEU A 82 -9.47 -6.45 -14.82
C LEU A 82 -9.79 -5.07 -15.41
N VAL A 83 -11.07 -4.76 -15.56
CA VAL A 83 -11.53 -3.48 -16.10
C VAL A 83 -11.84 -2.51 -14.96
N GLY A 84 -11.16 -1.36 -14.97
CA GLY A 84 -11.42 -0.25 -14.06
C GLY A 84 -10.31 0.80 -14.13
N GLU A 85 -10.46 1.84 -13.32
CA GLU A 85 -9.56 2.99 -13.28
C GLU A 85 -9.25 3.35 -11.83
N VAL A 86 -7.97 3.48 -11.48
CA VAL A 86 -7.56 4.04 -10.19
C VAL A 86 -7.79 5.55 -10.23
N VAL A 87 -8.80 6.02 -9.51
CA VAL A 87 -9.20 7.43 -9.52
C VAL A 87 -8.52 8.24 -8.41
N ASN A 88 -8.21 7.60 -7.28
CA ASN A 88 -7.57 8.27 -6.15
C ASN A 88 -6.66 7.32 -5.36
N VAL A 89 -5.60 7.87 -4.76
CA VAL A 89 -4.75 7.20 -3.78
C VAL A 89 -4.41 8.19 -2.67
N ASP A 90 -5.00 7.98 -1.50
CA ASP A 90 -4.77 8.77 -0.30
C ASP A 90 -3.85 8.02 0.67
N ILE A 91 -2.93 8.76 1.28
CA ILE A 91 -2.00 8.23 2.28
C ILE A 91 -2.10 9.13 3.50
N THR A 92 -2.45 8.56 4.65
CA THR A 92 -2.68 9.30 5.90
C THR A 92 -1.87 8.69 7.02
N LEU A 93 -1.11 9.49 7.76
CA LEU A 93 -0.46 9.03 9.00
C LEU A 93 -1.53 8.73 10.06
N ILE A 94 -1.58 7.49 10.54
CA ILE A 94 -2.59 7.03 11.52
C ILE A 94 -1.99 6.76 12.89
N ASN A 95 -0.69 6.47 12.99
CA ASN A 95 -0.03 6.22 14.27
C ASN A 95 1.48 6.44 14.19
N THR A 96 2.10 6.65 15.34
CA THR A 96 3.56 6.69 15.51
C THR A 96 3.96 5.83 16.69
N ILE A 97 4.85 4.86 16.46
CA ILE A 97 5.25 3.86 17.45
C ILE A 97 6.77 4.00 17.72
N PRO A 98 7.21 4.31 18.94
CA PRO A 98 8.63 4.29 19.26
C PRO A 98 9.14 2.84 19.21
N PHE A 99 10.24 2.61 18.48
CA PHE A 99 10.77 1.27 18.23
C PHE A 99 12.29 1.22 18.46
N PRO A 100 12.82 0.18 19.14
CA PRO A 100 14.25 0.03 19.35
C PRO A 100 15.00 -0.13 18.02
N ILE A 101 16.04 0.68 17.77
CA ILE A 101 16.80 0.62 16.50
C ILE A 101 17.48 -0.73 16.31
N GLU A 102 17.90 -1.38 17.39
CA GLU A 102 18.58 -2.68 17.38
C GLU A 102 17.70 -3.81 16.84
N GLU A 103 16.38 -3.63 16.86
CA GLU A 103 15.39 -4.59 16.37
C GLU A 103 14.96 -4.31 14.91
N LEU A 104 15.43 -3.22 14.30
CA LEU A 104 15.15 -2.92 12.90
C LEU A 104 15.99 -3.81 11.98
N SER A 105 15.42 -4.96 11.61
CA SER A 105 15.96 -5.76 10.51
C SER A 105 15.79 -5.01 9.17
N PRO A 106 16.82 -4.97 8.30
CA PRO A 106 16.70 -4.45 6.93
C PRO A 106 15.69 -5.23 6.05
N ARG A 107 15.30 -6.44 6.52
CA ARG A 107 14.35 -7.36 5.89
C ARG A 107 13.06 -7.52 6.69
N SER A 108 12.86 -6.69 7.73
CA SER A 108 11.61 -6.70 8.49
C SER A 108 10.46 -6.36 7.54
N PRO A 109 9.26 -6.95 7.66
CA PRO A 109 8.11 -6.71 6.77
C PRO A 109 7.62 -5.24 6.73
N VAL A 110 8.24 -4.41 7.57
CA VAL A 110 8.09 -2.97 7.78
C VAL A 110 8.97 -2.14 6.81
N TYR A 111 9.67 -2.77 5.88
CA TYR A 111 10.29 -2.08 4.74
C TYR A 111 9.83 -2.77 3.48
N PHE A 112 8.84 -2.22 2.80
CA PHE A 112 8.57 -2.64 1.43
C PHE A 112 9.81 -2.33 0.60
N GLN A 113 10.64 -3.34 0.38
CA GLN A 113 11.57 -3.37 -0.73
C GLN A 113 10.80 -3.37 -2.06
N HIS A 114 9.49 -3.71 -2.12
CA HIS A 114 8.66 -3.39 -3.32
C HIS A 114 8.41 -1.90 -3.51
N TYR A 115 8.50 -1.16 -2.40
CA TYR A 115 8.82 0.25 -2.34
C TYR A 115 9.83 0.68 -3.37
N PHE A 116 11.08 0.53 -2.98
CA PHE A 116 12.24 1.21 -3.54
C PHE A 116 13.29 0.24 -4.04
N GLY A 117 13.03 -1.07 -3.97
CA GLY A 117 13.82 -2.14 -4.54
C GLY A 117 13.35 -2.45 -5.94
N ASP A 118 14.24 -2.22 -6.89
CA ASP A 118 14.27 -2.69 -8.27
C ASP A 118 12.97 -2.55 -9.09
N ASP A 119 12.30 -1.40 -9.02
CA ASP A 119 11.59 -0.82 -10.18
C ASP A 119 12.60 -0.04 -11.08
N ASN A 120 13.86 -0.50 -11.12
CA ASN A 120 14.88 -0.11 -12.11
C ASN A 120 14.88 -1.04 -13.33
N ASP A 121 14.00 -2.02 -13.37
CA ASP A 121 13.81 -2.83 -14.57
C ASP A 121 12.67 -2.22 -15.41
N GLU A 122 13.12 -1.52 -16.46
CA GLU A 122 12.40 -1.33 -17.72
C GLU A 122 11.73 -2.61 -18.23
#